data_AF-A0A3M0YJC7-F1
#
_entry.id   AF-A0A3M0YJC7-F1
#
_cell.length_a   1.000
_cell.length_b   1.000
_cell.length_c   1.000
_cell.angle_alpha   90.00
_cell.angle_beta   90.00
_cell.angle_gamma   90.00
#
_symmetry.space_group_name_H-M   'P 1'
#
loop_
_entity.id
_entity.type
_entity.pdbx_description
1 polymer ?
#
loop_
_entity_poly.entity_id
_entity_poly.type
_entity_poly.pdbx_seq_one_letter_code
_entity_poly.pdbx_strand_id
1 'polypeptide(L)'
;MTFMKTLLDIYRAARLAHVPEQEIERHILAGRLPLNKGKIALADLIKLYPELEHSRSYMVEVVTQIKEDAVGKARRRKAEPADVDTLRQELRALRREAEYYQMRAEGYRKLLKELEPKLVEIQRTSEHKPRFEALIRWLAQKAKELA
;
A
#
# COMPACT_ATOMS: atom_id res chain seq x y z
N MET A 1 -7.95 19.62 -16.65
CA MET A 1 -7.26 19.99 -15.39
C MET A 1 -7.83 19.16 -14.25
N THR A 2 -7.60 17.83 -14.24
CA THR A 2 -8.39 16.89 -13.42
C THR A 2 -7.53 15.90 -12.60
N PHE A 3 -6.20 15.94 -12.74
CA PHE A 3 -5.30 14.92 -12.16
C PHE A 3 -4.88 15.18 -10.69
N MET A 4 -5.26 16.31 -10.08
CA MET A 4 -4.97 16.62 -8.66
C MET A 4 -5.68 15.69 -7.67
N LYS A 5 -6.62 14.85 -8.10
CA LYS A 5 -7.36 13.90 -7.25
C LYS A 5 -6.97 12.43 -7.47
N THR A 6 -5.95 12.13 -8.27
CA THR A 6 -5.53 10.74 -8.48
C THR A 6 -4.85 10.19 -7.23
N LEU A 7 -5.44 9.13 -6.67
CA LEU A 7 -4.94 8.40 -5.51
C LEU A 7 -4.32 7.07 -5.94
N LEU A 8 -3.07 6.84 -5.52
CA LEU A 8 -2.26 5.67 -5.87
C LEU A 8 -2.01 4.82 -4.61
N ASP A 9 -1.96 3.50 -4.74
CA ASP A 9 -1.34 2.66 -3.71
C ASP A 9 0.20 2.75 -3.81
N ILE A 10 0.89 2.23 -2.78
CA ILE A 10 2.35 2.25 -2.66
C ILE A 10 3.01 1.62 -3.89
N TYR A 11 2.52 0.45 -4.32
CA TYR A 11 3.02 -0.25 -5.50
C TYR A 11 2.93 0.61 -6.77
N ARG A 12 1.79 1.25 -7.03
CA ARG A 12 1.61 2.13 -8.19
C ARG A 12 2.47 3.39 -8.10
N ALA A 13 2.62 3.97 -6.92
CA ALA A 13 3.50 5.11 -6.71
C ALA A 13 4.97 4.76 -6.99
N ALA A 14 5.42 3.60 -6.50
CA ALA A 14 6.77 3.09 -6.71
C ALA A 14 7.07 2.83 -8.19
N ARG A 15 6.13 2.15 -8.89
CA ARG A 15 6.24 1.94 -10.34
C ARG A 15 6.29 3.23 -11.14
N LEU A 16 5.49 4.24 -10.75
CA LEU A 16 5.44 5.51 -11.46
C LEU A 16 6.72 6.32 -11.22
N ALA A 17 7.25 6.31 -10.00
CA ALA A 17 8.49 6.97 -9.62
C ALA A 17 9.76 6.18 -10.02
N HIS A 18 9.62 4.99 -10.63
CA HIS A 18 10.72 4.09 -10.97
C HIS A 18 11.67 3.76 -9.80
N VAL A 19 11.12 3.70 -8.59
CA VAL A 19 11.85 3.38 -7.35
C VAL A 19 11.28 2.12 -6.71
N PRO A 20 12.06 1.42 -5.86
CA PRO A 20 11.54 0.30 -5.08
C PRO A 20 10.46 0.76 -4.09
N GLU A 21 9.50 -0.14 -3.77
CA GLU A 21 8.42 0.15 -2.80
C GLU A 21 8.96 0.58 -1.44
N GLN A 22 10.08 0.01 -0.99
CA GLN A 22 10.71 0.36 0.28
C GLN A 22 11.13 1.83 0.32
N GLU A 23 11.42 2.44 -0.82
CA GLU A 23 11.79 3.85 -0.90
C GLU A 23 10.57 4.75 -0.70
N ILE A 24 9.45 4.42 -1.34
CA ILE A 24 8.16 5.09 -1.09
C ILE A 24 7.75 4.94 0.38
N GLU A 25 7.87 3.74 0.95
CA GLU A 25 7.60 3.48 2.38
C GLU A 25 8.50 4.32 3.29
N ARG A 26 9.79 4.45 2.97
CA ARG A 26 10.72 5.33 3.70
C ARG A 26 10.32 6.80 3.62
N HIS A 27 9.85 7.28 2.47
CA HIS A 27 9.37 8.65 2.33
C HIS A 27 8.09 8.92 3.14
N ILE A 28 7.21 7.92 3.24
CA ILE A 28 6.03 7.98 4.11
C ILE A 28 6.44 8.03 5.58
N LEU A 29 7.33 7.13 6.01
CA LEU A 29 7.81 7.08 7.40
C LEU A 29 8.56 8.36 7.80
N ALA A 30 9.27 8.98 6.87
CA ALA A 30 9.96 10.26 7.05
C ALA A 30 9.02 11.48 7.03
N GLY A 31 7.71 11.30 6.84
CA GLY A 31 6.73 12.39 6.74
C GLY A 31 6.84 13.24 5.48
N ARG A 32 7.66 12.81 4.51
CA ARG A 32 7.89 13.53 3.24
C ARG A 32 6.81 13.24 2.20
N LEU A 33 6.08 12.13 2.36
CA LEU A 33 4.99 11.73 1.48
C LEU A 33 3.74 11.39 2.31
N PRO A 34 2.63 12.15 2.18
CA PRO A 34 1.43 11.91 2.95
C PRO A 34 0.70 10.63 2.48
N LEU A 35 0.39 9.75 3.43
CA LEU A 35 -0.39 8.53 3.20
C LEU A 35 -1.79 8.69 3.80
N ASN A 36 -2.80 8.77 2.95
CA ASN A 36 -4.21 8.91 3.35
C ASN A 36 -4.96 7.61 3.06
N LYS A 37 -5.39 6.90 4.11
CA LYS A 37 -6.13 5.62 3.99
C LYS A 37 -5.42 4.61 3.07
N GLY A 38 -4.09 4.50 3.19
CA GLY A 38 -3.28 3.61 2.35
C GLY A 38 -3.11 4.07 0.90
N LYS A 39 -3.44 5.33 0.60
CA LYS A 39 -3.26 5.94 -0.72
C LYS A 39 -2.40 7.21 -0.66
N ILE A 40 -1.63 7.43 -1.73
CA ILE A 40 -0.75 8.55 -1.95
C ILE A 40 -1.37 9.42 -3.05
N ALA A 41 -1.46 10.72 -2.83
CA ALA A 41 -1.89 11.63 -3.89
C ALA A 41 -0.78 11.79 -4.93
N LEU A 42 -1.12 11.65 -6.21
CA LEU A 42 -0.18 11.84 -7.31
C LEU A 42 0.49 13.22 -7.26
N ALA A 43 -0.25 14.25 -6.84
CA ALA A 43 0.30 15.59 -6.69
C ALA A 43 1.46 15.65 -5.66
N ASP A 44 1.39 14.88 -4.59
CA ASP A 44 2.44 14.86 -3.58
C ASP A 44 3.63 13.98 -4.01
N LEU A 45 3.36 12.95 -4.83
CA LEU A 45 4.42 12.16 -5.46
C LEU A 45 5.22 13.00 -6.49
N ILE A 46 4.54 13.81 -7.30
CA ILE A 46 5.18 14.70 -8.29
C ILE A 46 6.05 15.77 -7.60
N LYS A 47 5.61 16.29 -6.45
CA LYS A 47 6.44 17.24 -5.66
C LYS A 47 7.74 16.60 -5.19
N LEU A 48 7.72 15.30 -4.89
CA LEU A 48 8.88 14.56 -4.40
C LEU A 48 9.80 14.10 -5.54
N TYR A 49 9.22 13.79 -6.69
CA TYR A 49 9.90 13.33 -7.91
C TYR A 49 9.51 14.23 -9.11
N PRO A 50 10.08 15.44 -9.22
CA PRO A 50 9.70 16.43 -10.25
C PRO A 50 9.97 15.97 -11.68
N GLU A 51 10.88 15.02 -11.89
CA GLU A 51 11.11 14.35 -13.16
C GLU A 51 9.84 13.69 -13.74
N LEU A 52 8.85 13.37 -12.89
CA LEU A 52 7.55 12.85 -13.32
C LEU A 52 6.71 13.89 -14.06
N GLU A 53 6.95 15.19 -13.84
CA GLU A 53 6.18 16.27 -14.45
C GLU A 53 6.49 16.44 -15.95
N HIS A 54 7.71 16.11 -16.37
CA HIS A 54 8.18 16.19 -17.76
C HIS A 54 7.65 15.03 -18.62
N SER A 55 7.29 13.93 -17.97
CA SER A 55 6.67 12.74 -18.56
C SER A 55 5.16 12.89 -18.78
N ARG A 56 4.64 14.09 -19.07
CA ARG A 56 3.20 14.35 -19.27
C ARG A 56 2.55 13.48 -20.36
N SER A 57 3.30 13.09 -21.40
CA SER A 57 2.82 12.16 -22.44
C SER A 57 2.93 10.69 -22.00
N TYR A 58 4.02 10.35 -21.31
CA TYR A 58 4.26 9.01 -20.76
C TYR A 58 3.28 8.69 -19.60
N MET A 59 2.86 9.67 -18.81
CA MET A 59 1.85 9.49 -17.76
C MET A 59 0.45 9.23 -18.33
N VAL A 60 0.12 9.81 -19.49
CA VAL A 60 -1.12 9.47 -20.20
C VAL A 60 -0.99 8.05 -20.72
N GLU A 61 0.10 7.67 -21.38
CA GLU A 61 0.33 6.29 -21.82
C GLU A 61 0.30 5.30 -20.66
N VAL A 62 1.01 5.52 -19.57
CA VAL A 62 1.06 4.60 -18.43
C VAL A 62 -0.28 4.52 -17.71
N VAL A 63 -1.02 5.62 -17.52
CA VAL A 63 -2.37 5.57 -16.93
C VAL A 63 -3.37 4.96 -17.90
N THR A 64 -3.21 5.17 -19.21
CA THR A 64 -4.05 4.56 -20.25
C THR A 64 -3.74 3.08 -20.37
N GLN A 65 -2.48 2.66 -20.26
CA GLN A 65 -2.02 1.27 -20.28
C GLN A 65 -2.36 0.54 -18.99
N ILE A 66 -2.33 1.19 -17.83
CA ILE A 66 -2.85 0.63 -16.57
C ILE A 66 -4.39 0.53 -16.62
N LYS A 67 -5.08 1.49 -17.22
CA LYS A 67 -6.53 1.41 -17.47
C LYS A 67 -6.86 0.36 -18.53
N GLU A 68 -6.08 0.22 -19.59
CA GLU A 68 -6.21 -0.76 -20.65
C GLU A 68 -5.79 -2.15 -20.18
N ASP A 69 -4.90 -2.29 -19.20
CA ASP A 69 -4.61 -3.58 -18.55
C ASP A 69 -5.77 -3.97 -17.62
N ALA A 70 -6.39 -3.00 -16.94
CA ALA A 70 -7.57 -3.26 -16.10
C ALA A 70 -8.84 -3.51 -16.94
N VAL A 71 -9.04 -2.77 -18.03
CA VAL A 71 -10.17 -2.88 -18.98
C VAL A 71 -9.93 -4.00 -19.99
N GLY A 72 -8.69 -4.27 -20.37
CA GLY A 72 -8.25 -5.39 -21.19
C GLY A 72 -8.34 -6.71 -20.44
N LYS A 73 -8.04 -6.76 -19.13
CA LYS A 73 -8.43 -7.90 -18.27
C LYS A 73 -9.94 -8.08 -18.17
N ALA A 74 -10.73 -7.02 -18.29
CA ALA A 74 -12.20 -7.12 -18.32
C ALA A 74 -12.76 -7.49 -19.71
N ARG A 75 -12.10 -7.09 -20.82
CA ARG A 75 -12.47 -7.42 -22.21
C ARG A 75 -11.92 -8.77 -22.68
N ARG A 76 -10.75 -9.22 -22.23
CA ARG A 76 -10.21 -10.59 -22.46
C ARG A 76 -11.03 -11.68 -21.77
N ARG A 77 -11.90 -11.33 -20.81
CA ARG A 77 -12.96 -12.24 -20.32
C ARG A 77 -14.04 -12.52 -21.37
N LYS A 78 -14.06 -11.79 -22.50
CA LYS A 78 -15.10 -11.87 -23.54
C LYS A 78 -14.62 -12.21 -24.95
N ALA A 79 -13.31 -12.36 -25.17
CA ALA A 79 -12.77 -12.77 -26.47
C ALA A 79 -11.71 -13.86 -26.25
N GLU A 80 -12.08 -15.06 -26.69
CA GLU A 80 -11.36 -16.34 -26.65
C GLU A 80 -11.18 -17.00 -25.26
N PRO A 81 -11.48 -18.31 -25.12
CA PRO A 81 -11.16 -19.04 -23.91
C PRO A 81 -9.63 -19.05 -23.76
N ALA A 82 -9.14 -18.38 -22.73
CA ALA A 82 -7.74 -18.46 -22.35
C ALA A 82 -7.35 -19.94 -22.19
N ASP A 83 -6.23 -20.33 -22.80
CA ASP A 83 -5.68 -21.68 -22.71
C ASP A 83 -5.59 -22.10 -21.22
N VAL A 84 -5.95 -23.36 -20.94
CA VAL A 84 -6.10 -23.90 -19.57
C VAL A 84 -4.80 -23.73 -18.78
N ASP A 85 -3.65 -23.83 -19.45
CA ASP A 85 -2.35 -23.65 -18.81
C ASP A 85 -2.05 -22.19 -18.46
N THR A 86 -2.55 -21.23 -19.24
CA THR A 86 -2.47 -19.80 -18.91
C THR A 86 -3.30 -19.49 -17.67
N LEU A 87 -4.54 -20.02 -17.59
CA LEU A 87 -5.40 -19.86 -16.41
C LEU A 87 -4.78 -20.50 -15.15
N ARG A 88 -4.11 -21.65 -15.30
CA ARG A 88 -3.39 -22.30 -14.19
C ARG A 88 -2.20 -21.47 -13.72
N GLN A 89 -1.46 -20.85 -14.63
CA GLN A 89 -0.34 -19.97 -14.27
C GLN A 89 -0.82 -18.73 -13.51
N GLU A 90 -1.88 -18.08 -13.99
CA GLU A 90 -2.49 -16.93 -13.32
C GLU A 90 -3.04 -17.29 -11.94
N LEU A 91 -3.74 -18.42 -11.82
CA LEU A 91 -4.24 -18.91 -10.54
C LEU A 91 -3.10 -19.16 -9.54
N ARG A 92 -1.98 -19.74 -9.99
CA ARG A 92 -0.80 -19.96 -9.14
C ARG A 92 -0.16 -18.63 -8.71
N ALA A 93 -0.10 -17.64 -9.61
CA ALA A 93 0.41 -16.31 -9.27
C ALA A 93 -0.47 -15.62 -8.22
N LEU A 94 -1.80 -15.64 -8.41
CA LEU A 94 -2.76 -15.10 -7.45
C LEU A 94 -2.70 -15.79 -6.09
N ARG A 95 -2.52 -17.12 -6.07
CA ARG A 95 -2.35 -17.86 -4.81
C ARG A 95 -1.09 -17.45 -4.06
N ARG A 96 0.05 -17.35 -4.75
CA ARG A 96 1.30 -16.87 -4.13
C ARG A 96 1.17 -15.46 -3.58
N GLU A 97 0.49 -14.58 -4.32
CA GLU A 97 0.25 -13.22 -3.89
C GLU A 97 -0.66 -13.17 -2.65
N ALA A 98 -1.73 -13.99 -2.63
CA ALA A 98 -2.59 -14.13 -1.46
C ALA A 98 -1.83 -14.70 -0.24
N GLU A 99 -1.02 -15.74 -0.43
CA GLU A 99 -0.17 -16.31 0.62
C GLU A 99 0.81 -15.28 1.17
N TYR A 100 1.43 -14.47 0.30
CA TYR A 100 2.32 -13.39 0.70
C TYR A 100 1.61 -12.35 1.58
N TYR A 101 0.43 -11.88 1.16
CA TYR A 101 -0.33 -10.91 1.95
C TYR A 101 -0.86 -11.50 3.26
N GLN A 102 -1.28 -12.77 3.26
CA GLN A 102 -1.68 -13.48 4.48
C GLN A 102 -0.52 -13.60 5.47
N MET A 103 0.67 -13.98 4.98
CA MET A 103 1.88 -14.05 5.80
C MET A 103 2.24 -12.68 6.40
N ARG A 104 2.19 -11.60 5.60
CA ARG A 104 2.44 -10.24 6.11
C ARG A 104 1.41 -9.81 7.15
N ALA A 105 0.13 -10.07 6.91
CA ALA A 105 -0.93 -9.77 7.88
C ALA A 105 -0.72 -10.52 9.21
N GLU A 106 -0.34 -11.79 9.14
CA GLU A 106 -0.03 -12.58 10.33
C GLU A 106 1.22 -12.06 11.06
N GLY A 107 2.26 -11.66 10.32
CA GLY A 107 3.44 -11.01 10.87
C GLY A 107 3.10 -9.72 11.64
N TYR A 108 2.26 -8.86 11.07
CA TYR A 108 1.80 -7.65 11.75
C TYR A 108 0.95 -7.93 12.98
N ARG A 109 0.08 -8.94 12.93
CA ARG A 109 -0.71 -9.38 14.10
C ARG A 109 0.20 -9.85 15.24
N LYS A 110 1.23 -10.63 14.94
CA LYS A 110 2.23 -11.06 15.94
C LYS A 110 2.96 -9.87 16.55
N LEU A 111 3.44 -8.96 15.71
CA LEU A 111 4.14 -7.76 16.18
C LEU A 111 3.26 -6.90 17.10
N LEU A 112 1.97 -6.71 16.75
CA LEU A 112 1.02 -5.99 17.60
C LEU A 112 0.80 -6.68 18.95
N LYS A 113 0.68 -8.01 18.97
CA LYS A 113 0.58 -8.81 20.20
C LYS A 113 1.83 -8.72 21.07
N GLU A 114 3.01 -8.61 20.48
CA GLU A 114 4.28 -8.45 21.21
C GLU A 114 4.51 -7.01 21.70
N LEU A 115 3.96 -6.02 21.01
CA LEU A 115 4.09 -4.61 21.36
C LEU A 115 3.28 -4.24 22.61
N GLU A 116 2.08 -4.81 22.75
CA GLU A 116 1.19 -4.57 23.89
C GLU A 116 1.85 -4.84 25.26
N PRO A 117 2.45 -6.02 25.55
CA PRO A 117 3.10 -6.28 26.83
C PRO A 117 4.31 -5.38 27.06
N LYS A 118 5.09 -5.05 26.01
CA LYS A 118 6.23 -4.12 26.12
C LYS A 118 5.75 -2.71 26.51
N LEU A 119 4.64 -2.25 25.95
CA LEU A 119 4.07 -0.94 26.32
C LEU A 119 3.52 -0.93 27.75
N VAL A 120 2.94 -2.03 28.22
CA VAL A 120 2.50 -2.18 29.62
C VAL A 120 3.70 -2.19 30.57
N GLU A 121 4.81 -2.84 30.20
CA GLU A 121 6.05 -2.81 30.99
C GLU A 121 6.61 -1.39 31.11
N ILE A 122 6.69 -0.66 30.00
CA ILE A 122 7.14 0.74 29.98
C ILE A 122 6.19 1.64 30.79
N GLN A 123 4.87 1.39 30.72
CA GLN A 123 3.89 2.14 31.52
C GLN A 123 4.16 1.99 33.02
N ARG A 124 4.61 0.82 33.50
CA ARG A 124 4.86 0.57 34.92
C ARG A 124 6.01 1.40 35.49
N THR A 125 7.03 1.65 34.67
CA THR A 125 8.23 2.43 35.05
C THR A 125 8.11 3.92 34.72
N SER A 126 7.05 4.32 34.01
CA SER A 126 6.85 5.71 33.57
C SER A 126 6.09 6.56 34.60
N GLU A 127 6.48 7.83 34.74
CA GLU A 127 5.75 8.83 35.52
C GLU A 127 4.39 9.19 34.92
N HIS A 128 4.26 9.13 33.58
CA HIS A 128 3.04 9.51 32.86
C HIS A 128 2.14 8.32 32.48
N LYS A 129 1.75 7.52 33.48
CA LYS A 129 0.86 6.34 33.31
C LYS A 129 -0.42 6.59 32.49
N PRO A 130 -1.13 7.74 32.64
CA PRO A 130 -2.36 7.99 31.88
C PRO A 130 -2.15 8.12 30.37
N ARG A 131 -0.99 8.64 29.94
CA ARG A 131 -0.66 8.81 28.52
C ARG A 131 -0.38 7.47 27.83
N PHE A 132 0.31 6.57 28.53
CA PHE A 132 0.53 5.21 28.06
C PHE A 132 -0.78 4.41 28.01
N GLU A 133 -1.67 4.59 28.98
CA GLU A 133 -2.98 3.94 28.99
C GLU A 133 -3.85 4.38 27.79
N ALA A 134 -3.82 5.67 27.46
CA ALA A 134 -4.49 6.19 26.26
C ALA A 134 -3.90 5.61 24.97
N LEU A 135 -2.56 5.49 24.88
CA LEU A 135 -1.89 4.90 23.73
C LEU A 135 -2.22 3.41 23.56
N ILE A 136 -2.17 2.64 24.65
CA ILE A 136 -2.51 1.20 24.65
C ILE A 136 -3.97 1.01 24.22
N ARG A 137 -4.90 1.81 24.75
CA ARG A 137 -6.31 1.78 24.34
C ARG A 137 -6.50 2.13 22.86
N TRP A 138 -5.81 3.15 22.37
CA TRP A 138 -5.87 3.53 20.95
C TRP A 138 -5.32 2.43 20.04
N LEU A 139 -4.19 1.81 20.41
CA LEU A 139 -3.62 0.67 19.67
C LEU A 139 -4.55 -0.54 19.65
N ALA A 140 -5.15 -0.89 20.79
CA ALA A 140 -6.11 -2.00 20.87
C ALA A 140 -7.35 -1.75 19.99
N GLN A 141 -7.85 -0.51 19.96
CA GLN A 141 -8.95 -0.14 19.08
C GLN A 141 -8.56 -0.27 17.60
N LYS A 142 -7.38 0.23 17.22
CA LYS A 142 -6.88 0.12 15.84
C LYS A 142 -6.61 -1.32 15.41
N ALA A 143 -6.15 -2.17 16.33
CA ALA A 143 -5.95 -3.59 16.07
C ALA A 143 -7.29 -4.32 15.81
N LYS A 144 -8.36 -3.95 16.53
CA LYS A 144 -9.71 -4.49 16.28
C LYS A 144 -10.31 -4.06 14.95
N GLU A 145 -10.02 -2.86 14.47
CA GLU A 145 -10.47 -2.38 13.14
C GLU A 145 -9.78 -3.11 11.97
N LEU A 146 -8.64 -3.76 12.22
CA LEU A 146 -7.84 -4.48 11.24
C LEU A 146 -8.06 -6.01 11.27
N ALA A 147 -8.80 -6.52 12.26
CA ALA A 147 -9.12 -7.93 12.46
C ALA A 147 -10.41 -8.31 11.72
#